data_AF-A0A352PM87-F1
#
_entry.id   AF-A0A352PM87-F1
#
_cell.length_a   1.000
_cell.length_b   1.000
_cell.length_c   1.000
_cell.angle_alpha   90.00
_cell.angle_beta   90.00
_cell.angle_gamma   90.00
#
_symmetry.space_group_name_H-M   'P 1'
#
loop_
_entity.id
_entity.type
_entity.pdbx_description
1 polymer ?
#
loop_
_entity_poly.entity_id
_entity_poly.type
_entity_poly.pdbx_seq_one_letter_code
_entity_poly.pdbx_strand_id
1 'polypeptide(L)'
;MSESEAQRNAKINRIRVENVFLLIIIVSLFVSLQLNKQNINFLKKGIEKIPQNIQKQILRKAKTIAWIFVIAAIWFLYTAYKDYEEEKNQARINYMIAAAILLISSAIRVYTLYKYSNVQISGAEDYAL
;
A
#
# COMPACT_ATOMS: atom_id res chain seq x y z
N MET A 1 35.60 -2.11 14.73
CA MET A 1 34.15 -1.85 14.85
C MET A 1 33.58 -2.94 15.72
N SER A 2 33.00 -2.59 16.86
CA SER A 2 32.50 -3.62 17.80
C SER A 2 31.19 -4.22 17.29
N GLU A 3 30.91 -5.48 17.64
CA GLU A 3 29.70 -6.18 17.23
C GLU A 3 28.41 -5.44 17.66
N SER A 4 28.48 -4.74 18.80
CA SER A 4 27.42 -3.87 19.33
C SER A 4 27.15 -2.64 18.44
N GLU A 5 28.20 -2.00 17.91
CA GLU A 5 28.06 -0.86 17.00
C GLU A 5 27.41 -1.26 15.67
N ALA A 6 27.79 -2.44 15.14
CA ALA A 6 27.22 -2.98 13.91
C ALA A 6 25.70 -3.25 14.06
N GLN A 7 25.30 -3.88 15.16
CA GLN A 7 23.89 -4.15 15.46
C GLN A 7 23.07 -2.87 15.63
N ARG A 8 23.62 -1.86 16.33
CA ARG A 8 22.96 -0.56 16.51
C ARG A 8 22.75 0.16 15.18
N ASN A 9 23.78 0.20 14.33
CA ASN A 9 23.70 0.84 13.01
C ASN A 9 22.70 0.12 12.09
N ALA A 10 22.63 -1.21 12.17
CA ALA A 10 21.63 -1.99 11.44
C ALA A 10 20.20 -1.62 11.87
N LYS A 11 19.94 -1.52 13.19
CA LYS A 11 18.63 -1.11 13.72
C LYS A 11 18.24 0.30 13.27
N ILE A 12 19.17 1.26 13.34
CA ILE A 12 18.95 2.64 12.87
C ILE A 12 18.61 2.66 11.38
N ASN A 13 19.34 1.88 10.56
CA ASN A 13 19.07 1.80 9.14
C ASN A 13 17.69 1.19 8.84
N ARG A 14 17.25 0.15 9.57
CA ARG A 14 15.89 -0.41 9.41
C ARG A 14 14.82 0.66 9.64
N ILE A 15 14.93 1.40 10.75
CA ILE A 15 13.98 2.46 11.11
C ILE A 15 13.99 3.57 10.05
N ARG A 16 15.16 3.94 9.51
CA ARG A 16 15.24 4.93 8.43
C ARG A 16 14.51 4.46 7.17
N VAL A 17 14.66 3.19 6.79
CA VAL A 17 13.95 2.61 5.64
C VAL A 17 12.45 2.52 5.90
N GLU A 18 12.02 2.16 7.11
CA GLU A 18 10.59 2.20 7.49
C GLU A 18 10.00 3.60 7.33
N ASN A 19 10.71 4.64 7.80
CA ASN A 19 10.26 6.03 7.64
C ASN A 19 10.14 6.45 6.17
N VAL A 20 11.03 5.98 5.31
CA VAL A 20 10.93 6.21 3.85
C VAL A 20 9.68 5.53 3.29
N PHE A 21 9.41 4.27 3.67
CA PHE A 21 8.19 3.58 3.24
C PHE A 21 6.93 4.27 3.74
N LEU A 22 6.91 4.76 4.99
CA LEU A 22 5.79 5.53 5.53
C LEU A 22 5.53 6.80 4.72
N LEU A 23 6.59 7.53 4.35
CA LEU A 23 6.45 8.72 3.51
C LEU A 23 5.91 8.38 2.12
N ILE A 24 6.40 7.30 1.50
CA ILE A 24 5.91 6.81 0.20
C ILE A 24 4.43 6.40 0.29
N ILE A 25 4.01 5.75 1.38
CA ILE A 25 2.61 5.39 1.64
C ILE A 25 1.74 6.65 1.73
N ILE A 26 2.16 7.65 2.50
CA ILE A 26 1.42 8.91 2.66
C ILE A 26 1.23 9.59 1.30
N VAL A 27 2.29 9.71 0.50
CA VAL A 27 2.21 10.26 -0.86
C VAL A 27 1.25 9.44 -1.75
N SER A 28 1.32 8.11 -1.65
CA SER A 28 0.44 7.22 -2.40
C SER A 28 -1.03 7.38 -2.01
N LEU A 29 -1.33 7.62 -0.74
CA LEU A 29 -2.69 7.92 -0.25
C LEU A 29 -3.22 9.23 -0.83
N PHE A 30 -2.40 10.29 -0.89
CA PHE A 30 -2.80 11.54 -1.53
C PHE A 30 -3.15 11.36 -3.01
N VAL A 31 -2.35 10.56 -3.75
CA VAL A 31 -2.64 10.23 -5.14
C VAL A 31 -3.95 9.44 -5.25
N SER A 32 -4.19 8.45 -4.38
CA SER A 32 -5.45 7.69 -4.34
C SER A 32 -6.67 8.59 -4.09
N LEU A 33 -6.58 9.52 -3.14
CA LEU A 33 -7.65 10.48 -2.85
C LEU A 33 -7.94 11.37 -4.06
N GLN A 34 -6.90 11.81 -4.77
CA GLN A 34 -7.05 12.60 -5.98
C GLN A 34 -7.76 11.81 -7.09
N LEU A 35 -7.43 10.53 -7.29
CA LEU A 35 -8.10 9.65 -8.25
C LEU A 35 -9.57 9.45 -7.90
N ASN A 36 -9.89 9.21 -6.62
CA ASN A 36 -11.27 9.08 -6.16
C ASN A 36 -12.07 10.36 -6.37
N LYS A 37 -11.47 11.53 -6.11
CA LYS A 37 -12.12 12.83 -6.39
C LYS A 37 -12.39 13.03 -7.89
N GLN A 38 -11.48 12.60 -8.76
CA GLN A 38 -11.70 12.63 -10.21
C GLN A 38 -12.86 11.72 -10.62
N ASN A 39 -12.92 10.49 -10.10
CA ASN A 39 -14.03 9.55 -10.36
C ASN A 39 -15.39 10.12 -9.92
N ILE A 40 -15.47 10.69 -8.71
CA ILE A 40 -16.70 11.33 -8.21
C ILE A 40 -17.13 12.48 -9.14
N ASN A 41 -16.18 13.27 -9.65
CA ASN A 41 -16.49 14.35 -10.58
C ASN A 41 -17.02 13.85 -11.94
N PHE A 42 -16.56 12.70 -12.44
CA PHE A 42 -17.13 12.08 -13.64
C PHE A 42 -18.57 11.62 -13.41
N LEU A 43 -18.84 10.98 -12.26
CA LEU A 43 -20.19 10.57 -11.86
C LEU A 43 -21.14 11.78 -11.73
N LYS A 44 -20.68 12.87 -11.10
CA LYS A 44 -21.47 14.11 -10.96
C LYS A 44 -21.80 14.79 -12.29
N LYS A 45 -20.97 14.59 -13.31
CA LYS A 45 -21.18 15.16 -14.66
C LYS A 45 -22.09 14.29 -15.54
N GLY A 46 -22.66 13.20 -15.02
CA GLY A 46 -23.48 12.28 -15.79
C GLY A 46 -22.70 11.55 -16.90
N ILE A 47 -21.37 11.50 -16.80
CA ILE A 47 -20.53 10.78 -17.77
C ILE A 47 -20.61 9.29 -17.39
N GLU A 48 -21.50 8.56 -18.04
CA GLU A 48 -21.72 7.12 -17.79
C GLU A 48 -20.50 6.27 -18.17
N LYS A 49 -19.63 6.76 -19.06
CA LYS A 49 -18.43 6.03 -19.51
C LYS A 49 -17.19 6.92 -19.48
N ILE A 50 -16.28 6.61 -18.55
CA ILE A 50 -14.97 7.26 -18.50
C ILE A 50 -14.21 6.92 -19.80
N PRO A 51 -13.59 7.91 -20.48
CA PRO A 51 -12.75 7.66 -21.64
C PRO A 51 -11.70 6.58 -21.38
N GLN A 52 -11.52 5.64 -22.31
CA GLN A 52 -10.63 4.47 -22.12
C GLN A 52 -9.19 4.85 -21.78
N ASN A 53 -8.68 5.96 -22.31
CA ASN A 53 -7.35 6.49 -21.98
C ASN A 53 -7.23 6.91 -20.51
N ILE A 54 -8.26 7.57 -19.97
CA ILE A 54 -8.33 7.98 -18.57
C ILE A 54 -8.48 6.75 -17.67
N GLN A 55 -9.35 5.80 -18.04
CA GLN A 55 -9.52 4.55 -17.29
C GLN A 55 -8.21 3.74 -17.21
N LYS A 56 -7.48 3.60 -18.32
CA LYS A 56 -6.15 2.96 -18.35
C LYS A 56 -5.15 3.68 -17.45
N GLN A 57 -5.17 5.02 -17.43
CA GLN A 57 -4.28 5.81 -16.59
C GLN A 57 -4.59 5.63 -15.10
N ILE A 58 -5.87 5.67 -14.72
CA ILE A 58 -6.33 5.43 -13.34
C ILE A 58 -5.93 4.03 -12.89
N LEU A 59 -6.21 3.01 -13.71
CA LEU A 59 -5.88 1.62 -13.40
C LEU A 59 -4.37 1.42 -13.23
N ARG A 60 -3.54 2.03 -14.09
CA ARG A 60 -2.07 1.95 -13.97
C ARG A 60 -1.60 2.54 -12.64
N LYS A 61 -2.10 3.72 -12.27
CA LYS A 61 -1.76 4.36 -10.99
C LYS A 61 -2.23 3.53 -9.80
N ALA A 62 -3.46 3.02 -9.84
CA ALA A 62 -4.00 2.15 -8.79
C ALA A 62 -3.16 0.87 -8.61
N LYS A 63 -2.74 0.24 -9.72
CA LYS A 63 -1.83 -0.93 -9.69
C LYS A 63 -0.48 -0.57 -9.08
N THR A 64 0.13 0.55 -9.47
CA THR A 64 1.39 1.01 -8.90
C THR A 64 1.27 1.25 -7.39
N ILE A 65 0.20 1.92 -6.95
CA ILE A 65 -0.06 2.16 -5.53
C ILE A 65 -0.25 0.81 -4.80
N ALA A 66 -1.06 -0.11 -5.31
CA ALA A 66 -1.27 -1.40 -4.68
C ALA A 66 0.04 -2.18 -4.48
N TRP A 67 0.94 -2.16 -5.47
CA TRP A 67 2.27 -2.77 -5.35
C TRP A 67 3.17 -2.07 -4.32
N ILE A 68 3.13 -0.74 -4.24
CA ILE A 68 3.84 0.01 -3.19
C ILE A 68 3.40 -0.47 -1.81
N PHE A 69 2.10 -0.64 -1.59
CA PHE A 69 1.56 -1.14 -0.32
C PHE A 69 2.02 -2.57 -0.03
N VAL A 70 2.05 -3.47 -1.02
CA VAL A 70 2.56 -4.85 -0.84
C VAL A 70 4.03 -4.84 -0.42
N ILE A 71 4.87 -4.08 -1.12
CA ILE A 71 6.32 -4.01 -0.83
C ILE A 71 6.56 -3.44 0.57
N ALA A 72 5.86 -2.35 0.92
CA ALA A 72 5.97 -1.75 2.25
C ALA A 72 5.47 -2.70 3.35
N ALA A 73 4.37 -3.44 3.11
CA ALA A 73 3.83 -4.40 4.07
C ALA A 73 4.80 -5.57 4.32
N ILE A 74 5.48 -6.07 3.28
CA ILE A 74 6.55 -7.07 3.44
C ILE A 74 7.67 -6.51 4.31
N TRP A 75 8.11 -5.27 4.06
CA TRP A 75 9.17 -4.64 4.83
C TRP A 75 8.79 -4.43 6.31
N PHE A 76 7.57 -3.96 6.57
CA PHE A 76 7.07 -3.80 7.94
C PHE A 76 6.94 -5.14 8.66
N LEU A 77 6.49 -6.20 7.97
CA LEU A 77 6.41 -7.53 8.56
C LEU A 77 7.79 -8.07 8.93
N TYR A 78 8.78 -7.91 8.04
CA TYR A 78 10.17 -8.28 8.29
C TYR A 78 10.73 -7.53 9.51
N THR A 79 10.53 -6.21 9.57
CA THR A 79 11.08 -5.39 10.66
C THR A 79 10.36 -5.68 11.98
N ALA A 80 9.04 -5.89 11.96
CA ALA A 80 8.26 -6.30 13.12
C ALA A 80 8.73 -7.65 13.69
N TYR A 81 9.03 -8.61 12.81
CA TYR A 81 9.59 -9.90 13.21
C TYR A 81 10.96 -9.73 13.86
N LYS A 82 11.86 -8.93 13.27
CA LYS A 82 13.18 -8.67 13.85
C LYS A 82 13.12 -7.94 15.19
N ASP A 83 12.27 -6.93 15.31
CA ASP A 83 12.07 -6.25 16.59
C ASP A 83 11.47 -7.18 17.65
N TYR A 84 10.60 -8.12 17.26
CA TYR A 84 10.09 -9.14 18.17
C TYR A 84 11.17 -10.13 18.63
N GLU A 85 12.06 -10.59 17.74
CA GLU A 85 13.20 -11.44 18.13
C GLU A 85 14.11 -10.75 19.16
N GLU A 86 14.32 -9.43 19.01
CA GLU A 86 15.15 -8.61 19.89
C GLU A 86 14.48 -8.31 21.25
N GLU A 87 13.20 -7.92 21.25
CA GLU A 87 12.53 -7.33 22.44
C GLU A 87 11.51 -8.29 23.11
N LYS A 88 10.99 -9.29 22.39
CA LYS A 88 10.00 -10.28 22.87
C LYS A 88 8.78 -9.69 23.59
N ASN A 89 8.33 -8.51 23.18
CA ASN A 89 7.21 -7.81 23.80
C ASN A 89 5.89 -8.01 23.01
N GLN A 90 4.77 -8.07 23.72
CA GLN A 90 3.41 -8.13 23.19
C GLN A 90 3.10 -7.01 22.18
N ALA A 91 3.63 -5.80 22.40
CA ALA A 91 3.47 -4.69 21.46
C ALA A 91 4.03 -5.02 20.06
N ARG A 92 5.16 -5.75 20.00
CA ARG A 92 5.78 -6.18 18.73
C ARG A 92 4.99 -7.29 18.06
N ILE A 93 4.40 -8.20 18.83
CA ILE A 93 3.46 -9.20 18.31
C ILE A 93 2.26 -8.52 17.65
N ASN A 94 1.64 -7.54 18.33
CA ASN A 94 0.50 -6.80 17.79
C ASN A 94 0.87 -6.08 16.49
N TYR A 95 2.06 -5.46 16.45
CA TYR A 95 2.55 -4.79 15.25
C TYR A 95 2.80 -5.78 14.09
N MET A 96 3.35 -6.95 14.38
CA MET A 96 3.55 -8.02 13.40
C MET A 96 2.22 -8.52 12.82
N ILE A 97 1.21 -8.72 13.66
CA ILE A 97 -0.15 -9.08 13.22
C ILE A 97 -0.74 -7.99 12.32
N ALA A 98 -0.61 -6.72 12.70
CA ALA A 98 -1.08 -5.59 11.90
C ALA A 98 -0.39 -5.54 10.52
N ALA A 99 0.93 -5.76 10.47
CA ALA A 99 1.69 -5.84 9.22
C ALA A 99 1.26 -7.02 8.33
N ALA A 100 0.95 -8.18 8.93
CA ALA A 100 0.43 -9.34 8.21
C ALA A 100 -0.96 -9.06 7.60
N ILE A 101 -1.86 -8.43 8.35
CA ILE A 101 -3.18 -8.02 7.85
C ILE A 101 -3.04 -7.04 6.67
N LEU A 102 -2.12 -6.06 6.79
CA LEU A 102 -1.84 -5.11 5.72
C LEU A 102 -1.32 -5.81 4.45
N LEU A 103 -0.44 -6.80 4.60
CA LEU A 103 0.07 -7.59 3.48
C LEU A 103 -1.05 -8.37 2.78
N ILE A 104 -1.92 -9.02 3.54
CA ILE A 104 -3.06 -9.76 2.99
C ILE A 104 -4.01 -8.79 2.26
N SER A 105 -4.36 -7.67 2.88
CA SER A 105 -5.24 -6.65 2.29
C SER A 105 -4.68 -6.10 0.97
N SER A 106 -3.39 -5.76 0.95
CA SER A 106 -2.73 -5.25 -0.26
C SER A 106 -2.59 -6.31 -1.36
N ALA A 107 -2.36 -7.58 -1.01
CA ALA A 107 -2.35 -8.69 -1.97
C ALA A 107 -3.73 -8.92 -2.59
N ILE A 108 -4.80 -8.90 -1.78
CA ILE A 108 -6.19 -8.95 -2.28
C ILE A 108 -6.44 -7.78 -3.23
N ARG A 109 -6.01 -6.57 -2.87
CA ARG A 109 -6.16 -5.37 -3.71
C ARG A 109 -5.47 -5.54 -5.06
N VAL A 110 -4.24 -6.05 -5.09
CA VAL A 110 -3.53 -6.35 -6.33
C VAL A 110 -4.32 -7.38 -7.16
N TYR A 111 -4.72 -8.50 -6.56
CA TYR A 111 -5.50 -9.53 -7.25
C TYR A 111 -6.77 -8.97 -7.89
N THR A 112 -7.55 -8.18 -7.15
CA THR A 112 -8.76 -7.51 -7.64
C THR A 112 -8.46 -6.60 -8.82
N LEU A 113 -7.43 -5.75 -8.73
CA LEU A 113 -7.06 -4.84 -9.82
C LEU A 113 -6.59 -5.56 -11.09
N TYR A 114 -6.03 -6.77 -10.99
CA TYR A 114 -5.66 -7.55 -12.17
C TYR A 114 -6.85 -8.34 -12.72
N LYS A 115 -7.63 -9.00 -11.86
CA LYS A 115 -8.80 -9.80 -12.26
C LYS A 115 -9.87 -8.94 -12.95
N TYR A 116 -10.18 -7.78 -12.39
CA TYR A 116 -11.25 -6.90 -12.91
C TYR A 116 -10.73 -5.82 -13.87
N SER A 117 -9.46 -5.88 -14.28
CA SER A 117 -8.86 -4.88 -15.20
C SER A 117 -9.51 -4.80 -16.58
N ASN A 118 -10.16 -5.89 -17.02
CA ASN A 118 -10.80 -6.02 -18.34
C ASN A 118 -12.33 -6.01 -18.28
N VAL A 119 -12.91 -5.94 -17.09
CA VAL A 119 -14.36 -5.79 -16.93
C VAL A 119 -14.66 -4.30 -17.14
N GLN A 120 -15.53 -3.96 -18.09
CA GLN A 120 -16.00 -2.58 -18.25
C GLN A 120 -16.70 -2.19 -16.95
N ILE A 121 -16.00 -1.44 -16.11
CA ILE A 121 -16.50 -0.89 -14.86
C ILE A 121 -17.68 0.02 -15.18
N SER A 122 -18.91 -0.48 -15.00
CA SER A 122 -20.14 0.26 -15.30
C SER A 122 -20.76 0.92 -14.07
N GLY A 123 -20.29 0.59 -12.86
CA GLY A 123 -20.82 1.10 -11.60
C GLY A 123 -19.80 1.89 -10.78
N ALA A 124 -20.26 2.91 -10.06
CA ALA A 124 -19.47 3.68 -9.10
C ALA A 124 -18.87 2.81 -7.97
N GLU A 125 -19.52 1.69 -7.66
CA GLU A 125 -19.18 0.77 -6.56
C GLU A 125 -17.88 -0.01 -6.83
N ASP A 126 -17.60 -0.32 -8.08
CA ASP A 126 -16.39 -1.03 -8.52
C ASP A 126 -15.11 -0.16 -8.44
N TYR A 127 -15.26 1.15 -8.27
CA TYR A 127 -14.12 2.07 -8.04
C TYR A 127 -13.69 2.13 -6.56
N ALA A 128 -14.51 1.63 -5.63
CA ALA A 128 -14.30 1.77 -4.20
C ALA A 128 -13.55 0.59 -3.55
N LEU A 129 -13.54 -0.59 -4.19
CA LEU A 129 -12.64 -1.69 -3.85
C LEU A 129 -11.22 -1.33 -4.26
#